data_AF-A0A2D6G5B2-F1
#
_entry.id   AF-A0A2D6G5B2-F1
#
_cell.length_a   1.000
_cell.length_b   1.000
_cell.length_c   1.000
_cell.angle_alpha   90.00
_cell.angle_beta   90.00
_cell.angle_gamma   90.00
#
_symmetry.space_group_name_H-M   'P 1'
#
loop_
_entity.id
_entity.type
_entity.pdbx_description
1 polymer ?
#
loop_
_entity_poly.entity_id
_entity_poly.type
_entity_poly.pdbx_seq_one_letter_code
_entity_poly.pdbx_strand_id
1 'polypeptide(L)'
;MGTMKTSNIIKSLRDVLDHESGKKKKQKAALKKILAKLRKKEAKLKKKIEGADSDKARKALTAKLKVSRAHRKKGVAALRKLNGKG
;
A
#
# COMPACT_ATOMS: atom_id res chain seq x y z
N MET A 1 16.83 20.65 -14.33
CA MET A 1 17.11 19.45 -15.14
C MET A 1 18.06 18.57 -14.34
N GLY A 2 17.75 17.28 -14.17
CA GLY A 2 18.55 16.36 -13.35
C GLY A 2 17.73 15.17 -12.88
N THR A 3 17.22 14.39 -13.84
CA THR A 3 16.44 13.17 -13.66
C THR A 3 17.19 12.20 -12.75
N MET A 4 16.72 12.02 -11.50
CA MET A 4 17.15 10.88 -10.68
C MET A 4 16.64 9.60 -11.34
N LYS A 5 17.54 9.01 -12.13
CA LYS A 5 17.32 7.83 -12.97
C LYS A 5 16.67 6.73 -12.14
N THR A 6 15.54 6.24 -12.64
CA THR A 6 14.77 5.07 -12.17
C THR A 6 15.67 3.89 -11.81
N SER A 7 16.86 3.81 -12.42
CA SER A 7 17.96 2.90 -12.13
C SER A 7 18.39 2.84 -10.65
N ASN A 8 18.45 3.99 -9.93
CA ASN A 8 18.82 3.99 -8.51
C ASN A 8 17.73 3.39 -7.62
N ILE A 9 16.47 3.66 -7.96
CA ILE A 9 15.31 3.07 -7.26
C ILE A 9 15.29 1.56 -7.46
N ILE A 10 15.59 1.09 -8.68
CA ILE A 10 15.66 -0.35 -9.01
C ILE A 10 16.84 -1.02 -8.29
N LYS A 11 18.01 -0.36 -8.21
CA LYS A 11 19.18 -0.88 -7.49
C LYS A 11 18.91 -1.02 -5.99
N SER A 12 18.31 -0.01 -5.37
CA SER A 12 17.86 -0.08 -3.98
C SER A 12 16.77 -1.14 -3.75
N LEU A 13 15.92 -1.40 -4.74
CA LEU A 13 14.93 -2.48 -4.66
C LEU A 13 15.59 -3.86 -4.66
N ARG A 14 16.68 -4.03 -5.44
CA ARG A 14 17.46 -5.27 -5.54
C ARG A 14 18.25 -5.54 -4.26
N ASP A 15 18.95 -4.53 -3.71
CA ASP A 15 19.66 -4.63 -2.43
C ASP A 15 18.74 -4.96 -1.23
N VAL A 16 17.47 -4.58 -1.32
CA VAL A 16 16.46 -4.90 -0.29
C VAL A 16 15.93 -6.33 -0.42
N LEU A 17 15.99 -6.92 -1.60
CA LEU A 17 15.55 -8.29 -1.88
C LEU A 17 16.68 -9.32 -1.66
N ASP A 18 17.95 -8.94 -1.90
CA ASP A 18 19.12 -9.82 -1.72
C ASP A 18 19.60 -9.95 -0.27
N HIS A 19 19.22 -9.05 0.64
CA HIS A 19 19.67 -9.15 2.04
C HIS A 19 18.83 -10.16 2.84
N GLU A 20 19.29 -11.41 2.77
CA GLU A 20 18.82 -12.54 3.55
C GLU A 20 18.78 -12.27 5.07
N SER A 21 17.73 -12.82 5.68
CA SER A 21 17.63 -13.25 7.09
C SER A 21 17.64 -12.22 8.23
N GLY A 22 18.14 -10.99 8.07
CA GLY A 22 18.14 -9.97 9.14
C GLY A 22 16.98 -8.95 9.13
N LYS A 23 16.35 -8.70 7.97
CA LYS A 23 15.46 -7.53 7.77
C LYS A 23 13.95 -7.84 7.67
N LYS A 24 13.55 -9.12 7.71
CA LYS A 24 12.14 -9.56 7.62
C LYS A 24 11.22 -8.88 8.65
N LYS A 25 11.70 -8.70 9.90
CA LYS A 25 10.95 -7.96 10.96
C LYS A 25 10.72 -6.49 10.58
N LYS A 26 11.75 -5.79 10.07
CA LYS A 26 11.64 -4.38 9.66
C LYS A 26 10.72 -4.21 8.45
N GLN A 27 10.85 -5.09 7.44
CA GLN A 27 9.95 -5.10 6.28
C GLN A 27 8.49 -5.39 6.70
N LYS A 28 8.26 -6.37 7.56
CA LYS A 28 6.93 -6.68 8.11
C LYS A 28 6.34 -5.52 8.92
N ALA A 29 7.16 -4.84 9.73
CA ALA A 29 6.74 -3.68 10.50
C ALA A 29 6.37 -2.49 9.58
N ALA A 30 7.19 -2.21 8.57
CA ALA A 30 6.90 -1.19 7.56
C ALA A 30 5.61 -1.50 6.79
N LEU A 31 5.44 -2.76 6.36
CA LEU A 31 4.26 -3.22 5.63
C LEU A 31 3.00 -3.13 6.50
N LYS A 32 3.07 -3.52 7.78
CA LYS A 32 1.97 -3.32 8.75
C LYS A 32 1.61 -1.84 8.91
N LYS A 33 2.59 -0.94 9.04
CA LYS A 33 2.36 0.51 9.13
C LYS A 33 1.64 1.04 7.89
N ILE A 34 2.06 0.63 6.70
CA ILE A 34 1.43 1.03 5.42
C ILE A 34 -0.01 0.50 5.34
N LEU A 35 -0.23 -0.77 5.70
CA LEU A 35 -1.57 -1.37 5.73
C LEU A 35 -2.50 -0.67 6.73
N ALA A 36 -2.00 -0.28 7.90
CA ALA A 36 -2.77 0.49 8.89
C ALA A 36 -3.16 1.87 8.36
N LYS A 37 -2.23 2.57 7.67
CA LYS A 37 -2.52 3.86 7.01
C LYS A 37 -3.58 3.69 5.91
N LEU A 38 -3.47 2.64 5.09
CA LEU A 38 -4.46 2.33 4.05
C LEU A 38 -5.85 2.06 4.67
N ARG A 39 -5.94 1.28 5.75
CA ARG A 39 -7.20 1.03 6.45
C ARG A 39 -7.84 2.32 7.00
N LYS A 40 -7.04 3.22 7.59
CA LYS A 40 -7.53 4.53 8.04
C LYS A 40 -8.03 5.38 6.86
N LYS A 41 -7.33 5.35 5.72
CA LYS A 41 -7.75 6.05 4.49
C LYS A 41 -9.05 5.50 3.93
N GLU A 42 -9.22 4.18 3.91
CA GLU A 42 -10.46 3.51 3.51
C GLU A 42 -11.64 3.93 4.40
N ALA A 43 -11.44 3.96 5.72
CA ALA A 43 -12.48 4.39 6.67
C ALA A 43 -12.89 5.86 6.45
N LYS A 44 -11.90 6.75 6.23
CA LYS A 44 -12.18 8.16 5.89
C LYS A 44 -12.92 8.30 4.55
N LEU A 45 -12.53 7.53 3.54
CA LEU A 45 -13.21 7.53 2.24
C LEU A 45 -14.64 7.01 2.37
N LYS A 46 -14.88 5.98 3.19
CA LYS A 46 -16.23 5.47 3.45
C LYS A 46 -17.12 6.54 4.09
N LYS A 47 -16.65 7.19 5.16
CA LYS A 47 -17.38 8.32 5.78
C LYS A 47 -17.67 9.46 4.81
N LYS A 48 -16.72 9.78 3.93
CA LYS A 48 -16.92 10.80 2.88
C LYS A 48 -17.95 10.38 1.82
N ILE A 49 -18.08 9.09 1.53
CA ILE A 49 -19.11 8.59 0.61
C ILE A 49 -20.49 8.69 1.26
N GLU A 50 -20.59 8.33 2.54
CA GLU A 50 -21.83 8.39 3.32
C GLU A 50 -22.35 9.84 3.43
N GLY A 51 -21.46 10.81 3.61
CA GLY A 51 -21.78 12.24 3.66
C GLY A 51 -21.64 12.99 2.32
N ALA A 52 -21.59 12.32 1.18
CA ALA A 52 -21.54 12.99 -0.12
C ALA A 52 -22.96 13.21 -0.68
N ASP A 53 -23.28 14.46 -1.00
CA ASP A 53 -24.60 14.87 -1.51
C ASP A 53 -24.81 14.58 -3.00
N SER A 54 -23.74 14.42 -3.77
CA SER A 54 -23.82 14.20 -5.23
C SER A 54 -23.38 12.80 -5.63
N ASP A 55 -24.13 12.18 -6.56
CA ASP A 55 -23.80 10.88 -7.15
C ASP A 55 -22.41 10.88 -7.83
N LYS A 56 -22.04 11.99 -8.48
CA LYS A 56 -20.71 12.17 -9.09
C LYS A 56 -19.60 12.13 -8.04
N ALA A 57 -19.81 12.77 -6.90
CA ALA A 57 -18.88 12.77 -5.78
C ALA A 57 -18.78 11.37 -5.13
N ARG A 58 -19.92 10.69 -4.94
CA ARG A 58 -19.97 9.30 -4.45
C ARG A 58 -19.22 8.35 -5.37
N LYS A 59 -19.41 8.44 -6.69
CA LYS A 59 -18.69 7.62 -7.69
C LYS A 59 -17.18 7.85 -7.64
N ALA A 60 -16.73 9.11 -7.61
CA ALA A 60 -15.31 9.44 -7.55
C ALA A 60 -14.65 8.94 -6.26
N LEU A 61 -15.31 9.09 -5.11
CA LEU A 61 -14.83 8.59 -3.82
C LEU A 61 -14.83 7.05 -3.77
N THR A 62 -15.83 6.40 -4.38
CA THR A 62 -15.92 4.94 -4.50
C THR A 62 -14.79 4.38 -5.37
N ALA A 63 -14.45 5.04 -6.48
CA ALA A 63 -13.30 4.65 -7.31
C ALA A 63 -11.98 4.73 -6.51
N LYS A 64 -11.77 5.82 -5.77
CA LYS A 64 -10.60 5.97 -4.87
C LYS A 64 -10.57 4.90 -3.79
N LEU A 65 -11.73 4.51 -3.25
CA LEU A 65 -11.85 3.44 -2.26
C LEU A 65 -11.49 2.07 -2.87
N LYS A 66 -11.94 1.77 -4.10
CA LYS A 66 -11.61 0.53 -4.82
C LYS A 66 -10.10 0.38 -5.03
N VAL A 67 -9.44 1.44 -5.50
CA VAL A 67 -7.97 1.45 -5.69
C VAL A 67 -7.25 1.21 -4.36
N SER A 68 -7.65 1.92 -3.29
CA SER A 68 -7.07 1.72 -1.96
C SER A 68 -7.21 0.26 -1.47
N ARG A 69 -8.38 -0.36 -1.68
CA ARG A 69 -8.62 -1.77 -1.34
C ARG A 69 -7.74 -2.72 -2.14
N ALA A 70 -7.54 -2.45 -3.43
CA ALA A 70 -6.67 -3.27 -4.28
C ALA A 70 -5.21 -3.23 -3.79
N HIS A 71 -4.67 -2.05 -3.46
CA HIS A 71 -3.34 -1.92 -2.87
C HIS A 71 -3.24 -2.61 -1.50
N ARG A 72 -4.28 -2.49 -0.66
CA ARG A 72 -4.34 -3.21 0.63
C ARG A 72 -4.30 -4.72 0.43
N LYS A 73 -5.07 -5.27 -0.52
CA LYS A 73 -5.07 -6.71 -0.84
C LYS A 73 -3.69 -7.19 -1.26
N LYS A 74 -3.01 -6.44 -2.15
CA LYS A 74 -1.62 -6.73 -2.56
C LYS A 74 -0.66 -6.69 -1.36
N GLY A 75 -0.77 -5.69 -0.48
CA GLY A 75 0.06 -5.57 0.72
C GLY A 75 -0.19 -6.70 1.74
N VAL A 76 -1.43 -7.16 1.90
CA VAL A 76 -1.75 -8.32 2.75
C VAL A 76 -1.18 -9.61 2.15
N ALA A 77 -1.26 -9.80 0.83
CA ALA A 77 -0.64 -10.94 0.16
C ALA A 77 0.88 -10.96 0.34
N ALA A 78 1.53 -9.80 0.18
CA ALA A 78 2.97 -9.65 0.47
C ALA A 78 3.30 -9.99 1.93
N LEU A 79 2.45 -9.57 2.89
CA LEU A 79 2.63 -9.90 4.30
C LEU A 79 2.47 -11.41 4.58
N ARG A 80 1.56 -12.10 3.87
CA ARG A 80 1.40 -13.57 3.98
C ARG A 80 2.63 -14.31 3.46
N LYS A 81 3.15 -13.91 2.29
CA LYS A 81 4.41 -14.43 1.73
C LYS A 81 5.59 -14.23 2.69
N LEU A 82 5.70 -13.04 3.29
CA LEU A 82 6.73 -12.74 4.30
C LEU A 82 6.58 -13.55 5.60
N ASN A 83 5.39 -14.09 5.89
CA ASN A 83 5.13 -14.95 7.05
C ASN A 83 5.32 -16.45 6.74
N GLY A 84 5.72 -16.84 5.53
CA GLY A 84 5.86 -18.24 5.14
C GLY A 84 4.52 -18.99 5.01
N LYS A 85 3.38 -18.28 5.00
CA LYS A 85 2.07 -18.83 4.62
C LYS A 85 1.83 -18.48 3.16
N GLY A 86 2.52 -19.19 2.27
CA GLY A 86 2.38 -19.13 0.82
C GLY A 86 1.77 -20.41 0.31
#